data_AF-A0A1W9Q0G6-F1
#
_entry.id   AF-A0A1W9Q0G6-F1
#
_cell.length_a   1.000
_cell.length_b   1.000
_cell.length_c   1.000
_cell.angle_alpha   90.00
_cell.angle_beta   90.00
_cell.angle_gamma   90.00
#
_symmetry.space_group_name_H-M   'P 1'
#
loop_
_entity.id
_entity.type
_entity.pdbx_description
1 polymer ?
#
loop_
_entity_poly.entity_id
_entity_poly.type
_entity_poly.pdbx_seq_one_letter_code
_entity_poly.pdbx_strand_id
1 'polypeptide(L)'
;MKRGPYLKYIYWMTKHETEALRGELASQNIKVKTAKGIVCTPLDIINKISIVPPEVWNDTCGRQGSWYRTSDKNGLYLVISSFELEKHQERRAAVITESDFVPPRLASQKDKRALYEDDHLKERMPEDWKHVDNTEKRIYLRWARRLGSDVRDYDFLYQSHTANHANFIHPHFFVREDGLQIPYSIDRSAHLCSCCVELFQVLGADFKKKLVAPCPGATIFARLKPDRYLLVQN
;
A
#
# COMPACT_ATOMS: atom_id res chain seq x y z
N MET A 1 15.28 3.11 23.43
CA MET A 1 15.28 1.93 22.52
C MET A 1 15.96 2.32 21.24
N LYS A 2 17.10 1.67 20.89
CA LYS A 2 17.67 1.81 19.55
C LYS A 2 16.63 1.31 18.55
N ARG A 3 16.19 2.17 17.64
CA ARG A 3 15.29 1.78 16.54
C ARG A 3 16.14 0.94 15.59
N GLY A 4 15.86 -0.36 15.50
CA GLY A 4 16.38 -1.21 14.42
C GLY A 4 15.87 -0.71 13.05
N PRO A 5 16.38 -1.29 11.95
CA PRO A 5 15.89 -0.95 10.62
C PRO A 5 14.38 -1.18 10.52
N TYR A 6 13.68 -0.36 9.73
CA TYR A 6 12.24 -0.52 9.50
C TYR A 6 11.97 -1.88 8.84
N LEU A 7 11.09 -2.67 9.47
CA LEU A 7 10.76 -4.02 9.04
C LEU A 7 9.30 -4.33 9.39
N LYS A 8 8.53 -4.83 8.41
CA LYS A 8 7.18 -5.35 8.62
C LYS A 8 6.96 -6.65 7.84
N TYR A 9 6.31 -7.61 8.47
CA TYR A 9 5.85 -8.86 7.89
C TYR A 9 4.36 -8.77 7.64
N ILE A 10 3.94 -9.17 6.45
CA ILE A 10 2.57 -9.08 5.96
C ILE A 10 1.99 -10.49 5.84
N TYR A 11 0.81 -10.69 6.41
CA TYR A 11 0.07 -11.94 6.29
C TYR A 11 -1.38 -11.63 5.97
N TRP A 12 -2.03 -12.56 5.26
CA TRP A 12 -3.47 -12.55 5.04
C TRP A 12 -4.06 -13.80 5.69
N MET A 13 -5.07 -13.61 6.53
CA MET A 13 -5.64 -14.65 7.36
C MET A 13 -7.16 -14.54 7.40
N THR A 14 -7.85 -15.65 7.58
CA THR A 14 -9.29 -15.66 7.86
C THR A 14 -9.58 -15.08 9.24
N LYS A 15 -10.84 -14.72 9.51
CA LYS A 15 -11.27 -14.25 10.83
C LYS A 15 -10.87 -15.21 11.95
N HIS A 16 -11.21 -16.50 11.79
CA HIS A 16 -10.91 -17.54 12.77
C HIS A 16 -9.40 -17.67 13.03
N GLU A 17 -8.58 -17.60 11.98
CA GLU A 17 -7.12 -17.64 12.12
C GLU A 17 -6.58 -16.43 12.88
N THR A 18 -7.14 -15.23 12.65
CA THR A 18 -6.74 -14.06 13.43
C THR A 18 -7.17 -14.11 14.89
N GLU A 19 -8.28 -14.77 15.21
CA GLU A 19 -8.71 -15.03 16.59
C GLU A 19 -7.78 -16.04 17.26
N ALA A 20 -7.39 -17.10 16.56
CA ALA A 20 -6.39 -18.07 17.04
C ALA A 20 -5.02 -17.39 17.27
N LEU A 21 -4.56 -16.57 16.33
CA LEU A 21 -3.32 -15.80 16.45
C LEU A 21 -3.33 -14.88 17.68
N ARG A 22 -4.48 -14.24 17.98
CA ARG A 22 -4.63 -13.43 19.19
C ARG A 22 -4.44 -14.26 20.44
N GLY A 23 -5.05 -15.44 20.52
CA GLY A 23 -4.88 -16.36 21.66
C GLY A 23 -3.43 -16.79 21.82
N GLU A 24 -2.79 -17.18 20.71
CA GLU A 24 -1.38 -17.61 20.68
C GLU A 24 -0.43 -16.50 21.17
N LEU A 25 -0.60 -15.27 20.70
CA LEU A 25 0.26 -14.16 21.08
C LEU A 25 -0.04 -13.65 22.49
N ALA A 26 -1.29 -13.77 22.95
CA ALA A 26 -1.66 -13.44 24.32
C ALA A 26 -0.94 -14.34 25.33
N SER A 27 -0.77 -15.64 25.05
CA SER A 27 0.00 -16.54 25.92
C SER A 27 1.49 -16.18 26.03
N GLN A 28 1.98 -15.33 25.12
CA GLN A 28 3.34 -14.80 25.11
C GLN A 28 3.42 -13.34 25.61
N ASN A 29 2.33 -12.82 26.22
CA ASN A 29 2.18 -11.42 26.64
C ASN A 29 2.33 -10.40 25.49
N ILE A 30 2.06 -10.80 24.24
CA ILE A 30 2.09 -9.93 23.08
C ILE A 30 0.67 -9.46 22.76
N LYS A 31 0.40 -8.18 22.99
CA LYS A 31 -0.90 -7.56 22.68
C LYS A 31 -1.03 -7.25 21.20
N VAL A 32 -2.00 -7.88 20.53
CA VAL A 32 -2.35 -7.58 19.14
C VAL A 32 -3.38 -6.45 19.04
N LYS A 33 -3.04 -5.38 18.33
CA LYS A 33 -3.96 -4.26 18.10
C LYS A 33 -4.93 -4.54 16.95
N THR A 34 -6.05 -3.82 16.91
CA THR A 34 -6.95 -3.81 15.75
C THR A 34 -6.93 -2.41 15.15
N ALA A 35 -6.66 -2.30 13.85
CA ALA A 35 -6.78 -1.03 13.14
C ALA A 35 -8.26 -0.64 13.03
N LYS A 36 -8.52 0.67 13.00
CA LYS A 36 -9.85 1.26 12.80
C LYS A 36 -9.72 2.48 11.90
N GLY A 37 -10.66 2.69 10.99
CA GLY A 37 -10.74 3.90 10.16
C GLY A 37 -9.72 3.98 9.03
N ILE A 38 -8.48 3.51 9.24
CA ILE A 38 -7.35 3.75 8.33
C ILE A 38 -6.46 2.51 8.23
N VAL A 39 -6.40 1.94 7.02
CA VAL A 39 -5.67 0.72 6.68
C VAL A 39 -4.16 0.83 6.91
N CYS A 40 -3.53 1.98 6.62
CA CYS A 40 -2.07 2.10 6.72
C CYS A 40 -1.52 2.22 8.14
N THR A 41 -2.35 2.53 9.15
CA THR A 41 -1.87 2.82 10.52
C THR A 41 -0.95 1.75 11.14
N PRO A 42 -1.09 0.44 10.88
CA PRO A 42 -0.16 -0.56 11.42
C PRO A 42 1.27 -0.49 10.86
N LEU A 43 1.48 0.18 9.72
CA LEU A 43 2.82 0.42 9.17
C LEU A 43 3.66 1.30 10.08
N ASP A 44 3.04 2.03 11.01
CA ASP A 44 3.75 2.83 11.98
C ASP A 44 4.73 1.99 12.83
N ILE A 45 5.94 2.50 13.01
CA ILE A 45 7.01 1.84 13.76
C ILE A 45 6.63 1.55 15.22
N ILE A 46 5.67 2.27 15.81
CA ILE A 46 5.22 1.99 17.19
C ILE A 46 4.33 0.75 17.29
N ASN A 47 3.79 0.27 16.17
CA ASN A 47 2.92 -0.89 16.14
C ASN A 47 3.76 -2.15 15.98
N LYS A 48 3.78 -2.97 17.04
CA LYS A 48 4.46 -4.28 17.02
C LYS A 48 3.68 -5.27 16.17
N ILE A 49 2.39 -5.40 16.39
CA ILE A 49 1.52 -6.22 15.55
C ILE A 49 0.09 -5.68 15.59
N SER A 50 -0.54 -5.60 14.43
CA SER A 50 -1.94 -5.23 14.30
C SER A 50 -2.65 -6.10 13.26
N ILE A 51 -3.94 -6.26 13.46
CA ILE A 51 -4.88 -6.84 12.51
C ILE A 51 -5.71 -5.70 11.90
N VAL A 52 -5.90 -5.72 10.59
CA VAL A 52 -6.79 -4.83 9.83
C VAL A 52 -7.96 -5.67 9.33
N PRO A 53 -9.14 -5.49 9.92
CA PRO A 53 -10.36 -6.14 9.45
C PRO A 53 -10.82 -5.69 8.05
N PRO A 54 -11.58 -6.53 7.32
CA PRO A 54 -12.15 -6.19 6.01
C PRO A 54 -12.91 -4.85 5.98
N GLU A 55 -13.67 -4.53 7.03
CA GLU A 55 -14.49 -3.31 7.08
C GLU A 55 -13.66 -2.02 7.03
N VAL A 56 -12.41 -2.05 7.49
CA VAL A 56 -11.52 -0.87 7.50
C VAL A 56 -11.16 -0.42 6.07
N TRP A 57 -11.23 -1.33 5.10
CA TRP A 57 -11.04 -0.98 3.68
C TRP A 57 -12.17 -0.12 3.12
N ASN A 58 -13.30 0.01 3.81
CA ASN A 58 -14.42 0.86 3.40
C ASN A 58 -14.42 2.24 4.08
N ASP A 59 -13.49 2.49 5.01
CA ASP A 59 -13.45 3.72 5.81
C ASP A 59 -12.74 4.86 5.05
N THR A 60 -11.66 5.43 5.63
CA THR A 60 -11.02 6.67 5.17
C THR A 60 -10.50 6.60 3.73
N CYS A 61 -10.08 5.42 3.27
CA CYS A 61 -9.61 5.17 1.91
C CYS A 61 -10.57 4.21 1.16
N GLY A 62 -11.89 4.39 1.34
CA GLY A 62 -12.93 3.47 0.87
C GLY A 62 -12.89 3.15 -0.62
N ARG A 63 -12.58 4.15 -1.46
CA ARG A 63 -12.43 3.97 -2.91
C ARG A 63 -11.24 3.07 -3.25
N GLN A 64 -10.16 3.14 -2.50
CA GLN A 64 -9.00 2.25 -2.69
C GLN A 64 -9.23 0.87 -2.14
N GLY A 65 -10.13 0.75 -1.16
CA GLY A 65 -10.70 -0.53 -0.78
C GLY A 65 -11.37 -1.28 -1.92
N SER A 66 -11.76 -0.62 -3.01
CA SER A 66 -12.33 -1.33 -4.18
C SER A 66 -11.37 -2.35 -4.77
N TRP A 67 -10.07 -2.02 -4.86
CA TRP A 67 -9.04 -2.96 -5.30
C TRP A 67 -8.93 -4.18 -4.38
N TYR A 68 -9.08 -3.98 -3.06
CA TYR A 68 -9.13 -5.07 -2.10
C TYR A 68 -10.39 -5.92 -2.31
N ARG A 69 -11.57 -5.30 -2.48
CA ARG A 69 -12.85 -5.99 -2.66
C ARG A 69 -12.91 -6.83 -3.93
N THR A 70 -12.16 -6.47 -4.98
CA THR A 70 -12.07 -7.25 -6.23
C THR A 70 -10.85 -8.19 -6.29
N SER A 71 -10.01 -8.22 -5.25
CA SER A 71 -8.85 -9.11 -5.17
C SER A 71 -9.18 -10.47 -4.55
N ASP A 72 -8.24 -11.39 -4.64
CA ASP A 72 -8.25 -12.67 -3.93
C ASP A 72 -8.13 -12.52 -2.40
N LYS A 73 -7.85 -11.30 -1.89
CA LYS A 73 -7.80 -11.00 -0.47
C LYS A 73 -9.14 -10.58 0.12
N ASN A 74 -10.18 -10.43 -0.70
CA ASN A 74 -11.49 -9.99 -0.24
C ASN A 74 -12.03 -10.92 0.87
N GLY A 75 -12.46 -10.33 1.99
CA GLY A 75 -12.92 -11.01 3.19
C GLY A 75 -11.81 -11.46 4.15
N LEU A 76 -10.54 -11.40 3.75
CA LEU A 76 -9.41 -11.73 4.61
C LEU A 76 -9.00 -10.55 5.50
N TYR A 77 -8.46 -10.89 6.65
CA TYR A 77 -7.89 -9.96 7.60
C TYR A 77 -6.40 -9.82 7.29
N LEU A 78 -5.95 -8.58 7.19
CA LEU A 78 -4.54 -8.26 7.00
C LEU A 78 -3.85 -8.21 8.36
N VAL A 79 -2.79 -8.98 8.54
CA VAL A 79 -1.93 -8.95 9.73
C VAL A 79 -0.60 -8.31 9.36
N ILE A 80 -0.21 -7.30 10.14
CA ILE A 80 1.04 -6.56 9.97
C ILE A 80 1.83 -6.68 11.26
N SER A 81 2.99 -7.33 11.20
CA SER A 81 3.85 -7.60 12.36
C SER A 81 5.24 -7.00 12.16
N SER A 82 5.90 -6.55 13.24
CA SER A 82 7.29 -6.08 13.23
C SER A 82 8.30 -7.21 13.51
N PHE A 83 7.80 -8.44 13.65
CA PHE A 83 8.57 -9.66 13.86
C PHE A 83 7.89 -10.79 13.10
N GLU A 84 8.66 -11.81 12.72
CA GLU A 84 8.14 -12.95 11.99
C GLU A 84 7.22 -13.80 12.87
N LEU A 85 6.10 -14.25 12.29
CA LEU A 85 5.22 -15.23 12.91
C LEU A 85 5.68 -16.64 12.48
N GLU A 86 6.60 -17.24 13.24
CA GLU A 86 7.26 -18.50 12.87
C GLU A 86 6.29 -19.63 12.51
N LYS A 87 5.20 -19.80 13.28
CA LYS A 87 4.18 -20.84 13.02
C LYS A 87 3.28 -20.54 11.82
N HIS A 88 3.43 -19.36 11.21
CA HIS A 88 2.59 -18.87 10.10
C HIS A 88 3.43 -18.46 8.90
N GLN A 89 4.68 -18.93 8.77
CA GLN A 89 5.60 -18.58 7.68
C GLN A 89 5.01 -18.86 6.30
N GLU A 90 4.29 -19.97 6.13
CA GLU A 90 3.65 -20.35 4.86
C GLU A 90 2.56 -19.35 4.40
N ARG A 91 2.04 -18.54 5.33
CA ARG A 91 1.03 -17.51 5.05
C ARG A 91 1.64 -16.13 4.84
N ARG A 92 2.96 -16.01 4.96
CA ARG A 92 3.64 -14.73 4.77
C ARG A 92 3.47 -14.31 3.32
N ALA A 93 2.79 -13.18 3.13
CA ALA A 93 2.56 -12.61 1.81
C ALA A 93 3.73 -11.73 1.37
N ALA A 94 4.36 -11.01 2.31
CA ALA A 94 5.51 -10.18 2.02
C ALA A 94 6.30 -9.78 3.27
N VAL A 95 7.53 -9.31 3.04
CA VAL A 95 8.36 -8.55 3.96
C VAL A 95 8.58 -7.14 3.38
N ILE A 96 8.35 -6.12 4.20
CA ILE A 96 8.54 -4.71 3.86
C ILE A 96 9.73 -4.16 4.63
N THR A 97 10.67 -3.54 3.93
CA THR A 97 11.84 -2.86 4.51
C THR A 97 12.01 -1.46 3.93
N GLU A 98 12.74 -0.59 4.64
CA GLU A 98 13.19 0.68 4.04
C GLU A 98 14.23 0.42 2.95
N SER A 99 14.19 1.22 1.88
CA SER A 99 15.15 1.15 0.77
C SER A 99 15.80 2.50 0.51
N ASP A 100 17.10 2.49 0.19
CA ASP A 100 17.84 3.65 -0.33
C ASP A 100 17.62 3.88 -1.84
N PHE A 101 16.72 3.12 -2.46
CA PHE A 101 16.41 3.24 -3.88
C PHE A 101 16.02 4.68 -4.26
N VAL A 102 16.67 5.14 -5.33
CA VAL A 102 16.33 6.38 -6.04
C VAL A 102 15.87 5.97 -7.43
N PRO A 103 14.63 6.33 -7.85
CA PRO A 103 14.13 5.96 -9.16
C PRO A 103 14.98 6.61 -10.25
N PRO A 104 15.34 5.88 -11.33
CA PRO A 104 16.07 6.47 -12.46
C PRO A 104 15.34 7.68 -13.08
N ARG A 105 14.01 7.64 -13.06
CA ARG A 105 13.13 8.75 -13.42
C ARG A 105 11.74 8.57 -12.81
N LEU A 106 11.03 9.68 -12.59
CA LEU A 106 9.59 9.69 -12.32
C LEU A 106 8.80 9.82 -13.62
N ALA A 107 7.49 9.54 -13.56
CA ALA A 107 6.60 9.63 -14.71
C ALA A 107 6.26 11.09 -15.05
N SER A 108 6.44 11.43 -16.33
CA SER A 108 5.90 12.67 -16.91
C SER A 108 4.38 12.59 -17.08
N GLN A 109 3.75 13.70 -17.41
CA GLN A 109 2.32 13.71 -17.71
C GLN A 109 1.95 12.80 -18.90
N LYS A 110 2.84 12.72 -19.91
CA LYS A 110 2.67 11.83 -21.06
C LYS A 110 2.72 10.36 -20.64
N ASP A 111 3.68 10.00 -19.78
CA ASP A 111 3.80 8.64 -19.25
C ASP A 111 2.55 8.24 -18.45
N LYS A 112 2.05 9.13 -17.58
CA LYS A 112 0.84 8.88 -16.79
C LYS A 112 -0.39 8.68 -17.68
N ARG A 113 -0.48 9.40 -18.81
CA ARG A 113 -1.56 9.19 -19.79
C ARG A 113 -1.46 7.83 -20.45
N ALA A 114 -0.26 7.43 -20.88
CA ALA A 114 -0.06 6.10 -21.48
C ALA A 114 -0.43 4.96 -20.52
N LEU A 115 -0.07 5.07 -19.23
CA LEU A 115 -0.46 4.10 -18.20
C LEU A 115 -1.97 4.11 -17.90
N TYR A 116 -2.61 5.27 -17.96
CA TYR A 116 -4.06 5.41 -17.78
C TYR A 116 -4.85 4.78 -18.94
N GLU A 117 -4.29 4.81 -20.14
CA GLU A 117 -4.91 4.27 -21.36
C GLU A 117 -4.61 2.77 -21.58
N ASP A 118 -3.78 2.15 -20.72
CA ASP A 118 -3.42 0.73 -20.80
C ASP A 118 -4.64 -0.19 -20.65
N ASP A 119 -4.75 -1.19 -21.53
CA ASP A 119 -5.92 -2.08 -21.55
C ASP A 119 -5.95 -3.03 -20.35
N HIS A 120 -4.78 -3.48 -19.83
CA HIS A 120 -4.72 -4.32 -18.62
C HIS A 120 -5.22 -3.55 -17.39
N LEU A 121 -5.00 -2.23 -17.34
CA LEU A 121 -5.60 -1.40 -16.32
C LEU A 121 -7.12 -1.40 -16.47
N LYS A 122 -7.66 -1.10 -17.66
CA LYS A 122 -9.10 -1.00 -17.89
C LYS A 122 -9.84 -2.28 -17.53
N GLU A 123 -9.25 -3.43 -17.84
CA GLU A 123 -9.79 -4.76 -17.52
C GLU A 123 -9.84 -5.04 -16.02
N ARG A 124 -8.85 -4.56 -15.26
CA ARG A 124 -8.74 -4.83 -13.83
C ARG A 124 -9.32 -3.75 -12.92
N MET A 125 -9.53 -2.55 -13.45
CA MET A 125 -9.93 -1.38 -12.66
C MET A 125 -11.34 -1.54 -12.09
N PRO A 126 -11.50 -1.54 -10.75
CA PRO A 126 -12.80 -1.67 -10.12
C PRO A 126 -13.73 -0.53 -10.54
N GLU A 127 -15.03 -0.79 -10.64
CA GLU A 127 -15.99 0.25 -11.02
C GLU A 127 -16.03 1.39 -9.99
N ASP A 128 -16.07 1.05 -8.69
CA ASP A 128 -16.01 2.02 -7.59
C ASP A 128 -14.79 2.95 -7.67
N TRP A 129 -13.66 2.50 -8.23
CA TRP A 129 -12.45 3.33 -8.35
C TRP A 129 -12.69 4.55 -9.24
N LYS A 130 -13.56 4.44 -10.25
CA LYS A 130 -13.88 5.48 -11.23
C LYS A 130 -14.74 6.60 -10.63
N HIS A 131 -15.43 6.31 -9.52
CA HIS A 131 -16.40 7.22 -8.91
C HIS A 131 -15.76 7.97 -7.74
N VAL A 132 -15.42 9.24 -7.94
CA VAL A 132 -14.81 10.08 -6.90
C VAL A 132 -15.76 11.21 -6.49
N ASP A 133 -16.17 11.20 -5.22
CA ASP A 133 -17.02 12.26 -4.68
C ASP A 133 -16.24 13.56 -4.36
N ASN A 134 -16.95 14.68 -4.29
CA ASN A 134 -16.33 16.00 -4.06
C ASN A 134 -15.66 16.16 -2.67
N THR A 135 -16.10 15.39 -1.67
CA THR A 135 -15.48 15.40 -0.35
C THR A 135 -14.14 14.69 -0.40
N GLU A 136 -14.06 13.53 -1.03
CA GLU A 136 -12.82 12.80 -1.31
C GLU A 136 -11.84 13.70 -2.07
N LYS A 137 -12.27 14.33 -3.17
CA LYS A 137 -11.41 15.26 -3.95
C LYS A 137 -10.73 16.31 -3.08
N ARG A 138 -11.52 16.97 -2.21
CA ARG A 138 -11.02 18.01 -1.28
C ARG A 138 -10.05 17.45 -0.24
N ILE A 139 -10.28 16.25 0.26
CA ILE A 139 -9.40 15.58 1.23
C ILE A 139 -8.04 15.30 0.59
N TYR A 140 -8.00 14.68 -0.59
CA TYR A 140 -6.75 14.35 -1.27
C TYR A 140 -5.96 15.60 -1.66
N LEU A 141 -6.61 16.64 -2.18
CA LEU A 141 -5.96 17.92 -2.46
C LEU A 141 -5.39 18.58 -1.18
N ARG A 142 -6.06 18.42 -0.04
CA ARG A 142 -5.56 18.92 1.26
C ARG A 142 -4.34 18.12 1.71
N TRP A 143 -4.36 16.80 1.59
CA TRP A 143 -3.24 15.96 1.97
C TRP A 143 -2.03 16.16 1.06
N ALA A 144 -2.24 16.30 -0.25
CA ALA A 144 -1.19 16.64 -1.21
C ALA A 144 -0.52 17.98 -0.84
N ARG A 145 -1.31 19.02 -0.54
CA ARG A 145 -0.80 20.32 -0.07
C ARG A 145 -0.01 20.22 1.22
N ARG A 146 -0.44 19.38 2.17
CA ARG A 146 0.31 19.13 3.41
C ARG A 146 1.70 18.54 3.16
N LEU A 147 1.91 17.90 2.01
CA LEU A 147 3.21 17.37 1.56
C LEU A 147 3.90 18.26 0.52
N GLY A 148 3.50 19.54 0.40
CA GLY A 148 4.17 20.51 -0.47
C GLY A 148 3.86 20.34 -1.95
N SER A 149 2.64 19.94 -2.30
CA SER A 149 2.13 20.00 -3.67
C SER A 149 1.30 21.26 -3.90
N ASP A 150 1.54 21.94 -5.02
CA ASP A 150 0.76 23.11 -5.45
C ASP A 150 -0.41 22.75 -6.38
N VAL A 151 -0.65 21.45 -6.61
CA VAL A 151 -1.76 20.96 -7.43
C VAL A 151 -3.10 21.40 -6.84
N ARG A 152 -3.90 22.09 -7.65
CA ARG A 152 -5.24 22.58 -7.28
C ARG A 152 -6.37 21.74 -7.86
N ASP A 153 -6.08 21.04 -8.96
CA ASP A 153 -7.03 20.22 -9.69
C ASP A 153 -6.89 18.75 -9.28
N TYR A 154 -8.02 18.13 -8.92
CA TYR A 154 -8.02 16.73 -8.55
C TYR A 154 -7.80 15.81 -9.76
N ASP A 155 -8.12 16.24 -10.98
CA ASP A 155 -7.99 15.36 -12.15
C ASP A 155 -6.52 14.96 -12.39
N PHE A 156 -5.59 15.87 -12.11
CA PHE A 156 -4.16 15.55 -12.08
C PHE A 156 -3.84 14.43 -11.06
N LEU A 157 -4.36 14.57 -9.82
CA LEU A 157 -4.13 13.57 -8.78
C LEU A 157 -4.76 12.24 -9.16
N TYR A 158 -6.00 12.23 -9.63
CA TYR A 158 -6.70 11.03 -10.08
C TYR A 158 -5.92 10.28 -11.16
N GLN A 159 -5.42 11.00 -12.18
CA GLN A 159 -4.60 10.40 -13.22
C GLN A 159 -3.29 9.84 -12.67
N SER A 160 -2.62 10.58 -11.78
CA SER A 160 -1.38 10.14 -11.13
C SER A 160 -1.59 8.88 -10.27
N HIS A 161 -2.65 8.87 -9.45
CA HIS A 161 -3.03 7.73 -8.62
C HIS A 161 -3.27 6.48 -9.46
N THR A 162 -4.08 6.63 -10.52
CA THR A 162 -4.47 5.52 -11.39
C THR A 162 -3.28 4.99 -12.18
N ALA A 163 -2.45 5.87 -12.75
CA ALA A 163 -1.24 5.48 -13.46
C ALA A 163 -0.23 4.76 -12.57
N ASN A 164 -0.11 5.17 -11.30
CA ASN A 164 0.74 4.45 -10.34
C ASN A 164 0.25 3.01 -10.14
N HIS A 165 -1.05 2.81 -9.88
CA HIS A 165 -1.62 1.46 -9.74
C HIS A 165 -1.44 0.62 -11.02
N ALA A 166 -1.64 1.23 -12.19
CA ALA A 166 -1.41 0.58 -13.49
C ALA A 166 0.02 0.05 -13.62
N ASN A 167 1.01 0.79 -13.14
CA ASN A 167 2.41 0.36 -13.18
C ASN A 167 2.71 -0.88 -12.31
N PHE A 168 1.85 -1.20 -11.34
CA PHE A 168 1.92 -2.45 -10.56
C PHE A 168 1.02 -3.56 -11.12
N ILE A 169 0.33 -3.31 -12.22
CA ILE A 169 -0.43 -4.30 -13.00
C ILE A 169 0.39 -4.69 -14.24
N HIS A 170 0.77 -3.71 -15.05
CA HIS A 170 1.55 -3.86 -16.27
C HIS A 170 2.67 -2.78 -16.28
N PRO A 171 3.89 -3.10 -15.82
CA PRO A 171 4.89 -2.08 -15.53
C PRO A 171 5.56 -1.47 -16.77
N HIS A 172 5.56 -0.14 -16.85
CA HIS A 172 6.40 0.65 -17.76
C HIS A 172 7.59 1.29 -17.02
N PHE A 173 7.49 1.43 -15.71
CA PHE A 173 8.50 1.97 -14.81
C PHE A 173 8.99 0.86 -13.89
N PHE A 174 10.15 0.33 -14.22
CA PHE A 174 10.79 -0.73 -13.48
C PHE A 174 12.31 -0.63 -13.59
N VAL A 175 13.00 -1.28 -12.67
CA VAL A 175 14.43 -1.59 -12.81
C VAL A 175 14.62 -3.09 -12.97
N ARG A 176 15.76 -3.49 -13.50
CA ARG A 176 16.15 -4.90 -13.61
C ARG A 176 17.28 -5.19 -12.62
N GLU A 177 17.08 -6.23 -11.82
CA GLU A 177 18.07 -6.75 -10.87
C GLU A 177 17.98 -8.28 -10.92
N ASP A 178 19.10 -8.97 -11.15
CA ASP A 178 19.15 -10.44 -11.25
C ASP A 178 18.12 -11.04 -12.24
N GLY A 179 17.87 -10.34 -13.35
CA GLY A 179 16.87 -10.73 -14.36
C GLY A 179 15.42 -10.48 -13.96
N LEU A 180 15.15 -10.04 -12.73
CA LEU A 180 13.82 -9.71 -12.24
C LEU A 180 13.40 -8.30 -12.65
N GLN A 181 12.15 -8.16 -13.08
CA GLN A 181 11.51 -6.87 -13.29
C GLN A 181 10.95 -6.38 -11.96
N ILE A 182 11.47 -5.25 -11.46
CA ILE A 182 11.08 -4.65 -10.17
C ILE A 182 10.34 -3.34 -10.45
N PRO A 183 8.99 -3.33 -10.45
CA PRO A 183 8.24 -2.10 -10.64
C PRO A 183 8.39 -1.18 -9.43
N TYR A 184 8.29 0.12 -9.69
CA TYR A 184 8.39 1.14 -8.65
C TYR A 184 7.29 2.20 -8.75
N SER A 185 6.97 2.84 -7.62
CA SER A 185 6.00 3.96 -7.60
C SER A 185 6.46 5.10 -8.50
N ILE A 186 5.56 5.66 -9.30
CA ILE A 186 5.99 6.48 -10.45
C ILE A 186 6.06 7.99 -10.17
N ASP A 187 5.71 8.43 -8.96
CA ASP A 187 5.65 9.84 -8.61
C ASP A 187 6.00 10.08 -7.13
N ARG A 188 6.11 11.35 -6.74
CA ARG A 188 6.31 11.77 -5.36
C ARG A 188 5.08 11.47 -4.50
N SER A 189 5.32 11.26 -3.22
CA SER A 189 4.33 10.90 -2.19
C SER A 189 3.11 11.80 -2.18
N ALA A 190 3.30 13.10 -2.43
CA ALA A 190 2.20 14.07 -2.47
C ALA A 190 1.17 13.80 -3.60
N HIS A 191 1.55 13.05 -4.63
CA HIS A 191 0.76 12.76 -5.84
C HIS A 191 0.39 11.28 -5.98
N LEU A 192 0.69 10.48 -4.96
CA LEU A 192 0.31 9.07 -4.88
C LEU A 192 -0.95 8.91 -4.02
N CYS A 193 -1.66 7.79 -4.21
CA CYS A 193 -2.68 7.37 -3.26
C CYS A 193 -2.53 5.90 -2.94
N SER A 194 -3.00 5.54 -1.74
CA SER A 194 -3.15 4.16 -1.26
C SER A 194 -2.08 3.18 -1.68
N CYS A 195 -0.83 3.54 -1.42
CA CYS A 195 0.31 2.64 -1.47
C CYS A 195 0.07 1.31 -0.70
N CYS A 196 -0.92 1.26 0.20
CA CYS A 196 -1.40 0.06 0.86
C CYS A 196 -1.72 -1.09 -0.10
N VAL A 197 -2.30 -0.82 -1.28
CA VAL A 197 -2.68 -1.91 -2.18
C VAL A 197 -1.44 -2.59 -2.76
N GLU A 198 -0.36 -1.84 -3.01
CA GLU A 198 0.92 -2.39 -3.42
C GLU A 198 1.70 -3.02 -2.27
N LEU A 199 1.78 -2.31 -1.13
CA LEU A 199 2.51 -2.75 0.07
C LEU A 199 1.96 -4.06 0.62
N PHE A 200 0.64 -4.25 0.56
CA PHE A 200 -0.04 -5.42 1.13
C PHE A 200 -0.39 -6.49 0.10
N GLN A 201 0.25 -6.48 -1.07
CA GLN A 201 0.07 -7.52 -2.10
C GLN A 201 -1.36 -7.65 -2.62
N VAL A 202 -2.16 -6.58 -2.57
CA VAL A 202 -3.45 -6.50 -3.28
C VAL A 202 -3.20 -6.26 -4.76
N LEU A 203 -2.23 -5.40 -5.10
CA LEU A 203 -1.72 -5.18 -6.45
C LEU A 203 -0.25 -5.56 -6.58
N GLY A 204 0.07 -6.11 -7.74
CA GLY A 204 1.42 -6.57 -8.10
C GLY A 204 1.90 -7.79 -7.32
N ALA A 205 1.00 -8.66 -6.85
CA ALA A 205 1.37 -9.87 -6.11
C ALA A 205 2.29 -10.82 -6.90
N ASP A 206 2.25 -10.74 -8.22
CA ASP A 206 3.06 -11.58 -9.13
C ASP A 206 4.53 -11.13 -9.21
N PHE A 207 4.87 -9.93 -8.70
CA PHE A 207 6.25 -9.45 -8.68
C PHE A 207 6.95 -9.86 -7.39
N LYS A 208 8.06 -10.60 -7.52
CA LYS A 208 8.91 -11.03 -6.39
C LYS A 208 9.44 -9.87 -5.55
N LYS A 209 9.72 -8.73 -6.18
CA LYS A 209 10.19 -7.50 -5.55
C LYS A 209 9.43 -6.31 -6.13
N LYS A 210 9.10 -5.33 -5.30
CA LYS A 210 8.49 -4.05 -5.69
C LYS A 210 9.04 -2.93 -4.83
N LEU A 211 9.13 -1.73 -5.39
CA LEU A 211 9.61 -0.53 -4.69
C LEU A 211 8.47 0.48 -4.58
N VAL A 212 7.94 0.66 -3.38
CA VAL A 212 6.71 1.44 -3.17
C VAL A 212 7.02 2.70 -2.37
N ALA A 213 6.70 3.87 -2.92
CA ALA A 213 6.75 5.12 -2.17
C ALA A 213 5.44 5.33 -1.39
N PRO A 214 5.49 5.91 -0.17
CA PRO A 214 4.31 6.12 0.64
C PRO A 214 3.39 7.16 0.03
N CYS A 215 2.07 6.96 0.15
CA CYS A 215 1.10 7.98 -0.18
C CYS A 215 0.96 9.01 0.96
N PRO A 216 0.18 10.10 0.78
CA PRO A 216 -0.02 11.10 1.82
C PRO A 216 -0.66 10.50 3.08
N GLY A 217 -1.60 9.57 2.92
CA GLY A 217 -2.22 8.87 4.04
C GLY A 217 -1.22 8.08 4.86
N ALA A 218 -0.34 7.30 4.23
CA ALA A 218 0.67 6.53 4.95
C ALA A 218 1.75 7.42 5.60
N THR A 219 2.07 8.55 4.98
CA THR A 219 2.95 9.57 5.58
C THR A 219 2.30 10.21 6.82
N ILE A 220 1.03 10.60 6.73
CA ILE A 220 0.32 11.32 7.81
C ILE A 220 -0.06 10.39 8.97
N PHE A 221 -0.58 9.20 8.68
CA PHE A 221 -1.20 8.32 9.67
C PHE A 221 -0.29 7.18 10.14
N ALA A 222 0.75 6.84 9.39
CA ALA A 222 1.73 5.83 9.76
C ALA A 222 3.16 6.36 9.90
N ARG A 223 3.36 7.68 9.73
CA ARG A 223 4.66 8.37 9.89
C ARG A 223 5.77 7.79 8.99
N LEU A 224 5.39 7.23 7.84
CA LEU A 224 6.37 6.88 6.82
C LEU A 224 7.02 8.16 6.28
N LYS A 225 8.31 8.09 5.97
CA LYS A 225 9.05 9.24 5.44
C LYS A 225 8.56 9.52 4.01
N PRO A 226 8.15 10.75 3.67
CA PRO A 226 7.82 11.10 2.29
C PRO A 226 9.01 10.80 1.36
N ASP A 227 8.69 10.29 0.17
CA ASP A 227 9.58 10.06 -0.98
C ASP A 227 10.67 9.01 -0.72
N ARG A 228 10.60 8.35 0.43
CA ARG A 228 11.43 7.20 0.79
C ARG A 228 10.77 5.92 0.33
N TYR A 229 11.39 5.22 -0.60
CA TYR A 229 10.88 3.94 -1.08
C TYR A 229 10.98 2.85 -0.02
N LEU A 230 9.97 2.00 0.01
CA LEU A 230 9.94 0.75 0.74
C LEU A 230 10.15 -0.39 -0.25
N LEU A 231 11.05 -1.32 0.07
CA LEU A 231 11.19 -2.57 -0.66
C LEU A 231 10.18 -3.56 -0.10
N VAL A 232 9.38 -4.14 -0.99
CA VAL A 232 8.44 -5.21 -0.69
C VAL A 232 8.92 -6.48 -1.38
N GLN A 233 9.14 -7.54 -0.62
CA GLN A 233 9.61 -8.84 -1.14
C GLN A 233 8.64 -9.94 -0.72
N ASN A 234 8.27 -10.80 -1.66
CA ASN A 234 7.39 -11.95 -1.39
C ASN A 234 8.23 -13.16 -0.94
#